data_AF-A0A257ZRY5-F1
#
_entry.id   AF-A0A257ZRY5-F1
#
_cell.length_a   1.000
_cell.length_b   1.000
_cell.length_c   1.000
_cell.angle_alpha   90.00
_cell.angle_beta   90.00
_cell.angle_gamma   90.00
#
_symmetry.space_group_name_H-M   'P 1'
#
loop_
_entity.id
_entity.type
_entity.pdbx_description
1 polymer ?
#
loop_
_entity_poly.entity_id
_entity_poly.type
_entity_poly.pdbx_seq_one_letter_code
_entity_poly.pdbx_strand_id
1 'polypeptide(L)' 'MKKIALEEHFIIPSLVDRLIEGMPVVTHEAQHALVDLLSDLGERRLAAMDAAGIEVSVLSISGPGVQAEPDAGRAVDL' A
#
# COMPACT_ATOMS: atom_id res chain seq x y z
N MET A 1 -1.85 16.84 20.65
CA MET A 1 -0.56 16.74 19.93
C MET A 1 -0.86 16.17 18.55
N LYS A 2 -0.39 16.80 17.47
CA LYS A 2 -0.65 16.31 16.12
C LYS A 2 0.37 15.21 15.78
N LYS A 3 -0.09 14.09 15.21
CA LYS A 3 0.75 12.91 14.94
C LYS A 3 1.27 12.92 13.51
N ILE A 4 2.48 12.40 13.34
CA ILE A 4 3.08 12.08 12.04
C ILE A 4 3.21 10.56 11.98
N ALA A 5 2.61 9.94 10.97
CA ALA A 5 2.63 8.50 10.73
C ALA A 5 3.62 8.18 9.61
N LEU A 6 4.51 7.20 9.83
CA LEU A 6 5.73 7.04 9.01
C LEU A 6 5.79 5.77 8.16
N GLU A 7 4.95 4.77 8.43
CA GLU A 7 4.97 3.46 7.73
C GLU A 7 3.60 3.18 7.11
N GLU A 8 3.10 4.16 6.37
CA GLU A 8 1.74 4.16 5.87
C GLU A 8 1.70 3.68 4.43
N HIS A 9 1.19 2.47 4.24
CA HIS A 9 1.31 1.80 2.95
C HIS A 9 0.26 2.27 1.92
N PHE A 10 0.65 2.25 0.64
CA PHE A 10 -0.26 2.39 -0.51
C PHE A 10 0.14 1.42 -1.63
N ILE A 11 -0.72 1.24 -2.63
CA ILE A 11 -0.44 0.43 -3.82
C ILE A 11 -0.78 1.19 -5.10
N ILE A 12 -0.07 0.86 -6.19
CA ILE A 12 -0.37 1.31 -7.55
C ILE A 12 -0.78 0.14 -8.44
N PRO A 13 -1.58 0.36 -9.50
CA PRO A 13 -2.08 -0.72 -10.34
C PRO A 13 -1.02 -1.67 -10.88
N SER A 14 0.17 -1.17 -11.23
CA SER A 14 1.27 -1.98 -11.79
C SER A 14 1.89 -2.98 -10.80
N LEU A 15 1.64 -2.83 -9.49
CA LEU A 15 2.24 -3.66 -8.44
C LEU A 15 1.22 -4.52 -7.67
N VAL A 16 -0.08 -4.46 -8.02
CA VAL A 16 -1.14 -5.22 -7.32
C VAL A 16 -0.89 -6.73 -7.40
N ASP A 17 -0.55 -7.24 -8.59
CA ASP A 17 -0.30 -8.68 -8.77
C ASP A 17 0.87 -9.14 -7.91
N ARG A 18 1.94 -8.35 -7.83
CA ARG A 18 3.12 -8.63 -6.99
C ARG A 18 2.79 -8.64 -5.50
N LEU A 19 1.94 -7.71 -5.05
CA LEU A 19 1.42 -7.69 -3.68
C LEU A 19 0.66 -9.00 -3.37
N ILE A 20 -0.26 -9.39 -4.25
CA ILE A 20 -1.08 -10.61 -4.08
C ILE A 20 -0.21 -11.88 -4.07
N GLU A 21 0.73 -11.99 -5.00
CA GLU A 21 1.72 -13.09 -5.07
C GLU A 21 2.52 -13.21 -3.76
N GLY A 22 2.81 -12.09 -3.09
CA GLY A 22 3.50 -12.03 -1.80
C GLY A 22 2.68 -12.47 -0.59
N MET A 23 1.38 -12.76 -0.74
CA MET A 23 0.45 -13.11 0.34
C MET A 23 -0.27 -14.46 0.12
N PRO A 24 0.47 -15.58 -0.03
CA PRO A 24 -0.11 -16.87 -0.44
C PRO A 24 -1.04 -17.52 0.59
N VAL A 25 -1.00 -17.06 1.84
CA VAL A 25 -1.84 -17.59 2.94
C VAL A 25 -3.07 -16.73 3.24
N VAL A 26 -3.20 -15.58 2.57
CA VAL A 26 -4.33 -14.65 2.75
C VAL A 26 -5.44 -15.05 1.79
N THR A 27 -6.69 -15.08 2.26
CA THR A 27 -7.82 -15.44 1.40
C THR A 27 -8.04 -14.40 0.30
N HIS A 28 -8.65 -14.80 -0.82
CA HIS A 28 -8.95 -13.86 -1.90
C HIS A 28 -9.81 -12.68 -1.45
N GLU A 29 -10.79 -12.92 -0.57
CA GLU A 29 -11.64 -11.84 -0.05
C GLU A 29 -10.83 -10.81 0.75
N ALA A 30 -9.90 -11.29 1.59
CA ALA A 30 -9.03 -10.42 2.37
C ALA A 30 -7.99 -9.70 1.50
N GLN A 31 -7.46 -10.35 0.45
CA GLN A 31 -6.58 -9.70 -0.54
C GLN A 31 -7.30 -8.56 -1.25
N HIS A 32 -8.54 -8.78 -1.71
CA HIS A 32 -9.33 -7.76 -2.38
C HIS A 32 -9.65 -6.58 -1.46
N ALA A 33 -10.06 -6.86 -0.21
CA ALA A 33 -10.30 -5.80 0.78
C ALA A 33 -9.04 -4.98 1.09
N LEU A 34 -7.88 -5.64 1.17
CA LEU A 34 -6.60 -4.97 1.40
C LEU A 34 -6.20 -4.10 0.20
N VAL A 35 -6.31 -4.60 -1.04
CA VAL A 35 -6.00 -3.83 -2.25
C VAL A 35 -6.93 -2.62 -2.37
N ASP A 36 -8.22 -2.77 -2.06
CA ASP A 36 -9.16 -1.66 -2.05
C ASP A 36 -8.74 -0.56 -1.06
N LEU A 37 -8.36 -0.93 0.16
CA LEU A 37 -7.85 0.00 1.19
C LEU A 37 -6.54 0.69 0.77
N LEU A 38 -5.58 -0.07 0.25
CA LEU A 38 -4.27 0.45 -0.14
C LEU A 38 -4.32 1.35 -1.38
N SER A 39 -5.29 1.14 -2.27
CA SER A 39 -5.46 1.93 -3.49
C SER A 39 -6.12 3.29 -3.22
N ASP A 40 -6.75 3.46 -2.06
CA ASP A 40 -7.43 4.68 -1.68
C ASP A 40 -6.49 5.67 -0.97
N LEU A 41 -6.16 6.74 -1.67
CA LEU A 41 -5.45 7.91 -1.15
C LEU A 41 -6.40 9.11 -0.94
N GLY A 42 -7.71 8.89 -1.03
CA GLY A 42 -8.73 9.92 -0.95
C GLY A 42 -9.48 9.96 0.38
N GLU A 43 -10.77 10.24 0.31
CA GLU A 43 -11.62 10.63 1.44
C GLU A 43 -11.65 9.61 2.58
N ARG A 44 -11.68 8.30 2.28
CA ARG A 44 -11.76 7.30 3.36
C ARG A 44 -10.46 7.26 4.15
N ARG A 45 -9.30 7.38 3.50
CA ARG A 45 -8.00 7.53 4.21
C ARG A 45 -7.95 8.81 5.03
N LEU A 46 -8.33 9.95 4.44
CA LEU A 46 -8.32 11.25 5.13
C LEU A 46 -9.24 11.27 6.36
N ALA A 47 -10.45 10.70 6.24
CA ALA A 47 -11.38 10.58 7.36
C ALA A 47 -10.81 9.70 8.50
N ALA A 48 -10.09 8.63 8.16
CA ALA A 48 -9.40 7.80 9.16
C ALA A 48 -8.25 8.55 9.83
N MET A 49 -7.49 9.35 9.08
CA MET A 49 -6.44 10.22 9.61
C MET A 49 -7.01 11.26 10.59
N ASP A 50 -8.11 11.93 10.21
CA ASP A 50 -8.79 12.92 11.05
C ASP A 50 -9.30 12.30 12.36
N ALA A 51 -10.00 11.16 12.28
CA ALA A 51 -10.49 10.43 13.44
C ALA A 51 -9.35 9.98 14.37
N ALA A 52 -8.19 9.64 13.80
CA ALA A 52 -7.01 9.27 14.56
C ALA A 52 -6.21 10.48 15.06
N GLY A 53 -6.40 11.70 14.55
CA GLY A 53 -5.54 12.86 14.84
C GLY A 53 -4.16 12.77 14.20
N ILE A 54 -4.06 12.19 13.01
CA ILE A 54 -2.86 12.14 12.16
C ILE A 54 -2.87 13.36 11.25
N GLU A 55 -1.86 14.22 11.37
CA GLU A 55 -1.72 15.41 10.53
C GLU A 55 -0.95 15.11 9.23
N VAL A 56 0.04 14.22 9.31
CA VAL A 56 0.85 13.83 8.15
C VAL A 56 1.00 12.32 8.12
N SER A 57 0.84 11.76 6.92
CA SER A 57 1.11 10.36 6.60
C SER A 57 2.23 10.32 5.55
N VAL A 58 3.36 9.72 5.90
CA VAL A 58 4.47 9.47 4.96
C VAL A 58 4.20 8.13 4.30
N LEU A 59 3.96 8.17 2.99
CA LEU A 59 3.51 7.02 2.23
C LEU A 59 4.68 6.16 1.74
N SER A 60 4.55 4.84 1.87
CA SER A 60 5.47 3.84 1.33
C SER A 60 4.72 2.82 0.48
N ILE A 61 5.34 2.31 -0.59
CA ILE A 61 4.71 1.27 -1.40
C ILE A 61 4.56 -0.02 -0.57
N SER A 62 3.42 -0.70 -0.66
CA SER A 62 3.24 -2.01 -0.04
C SER A 62 4.22 -3.03 -0.60
N GLY A 63 4.79 -3.83 0.31
CA GLY A 63 5.70 -4.92 -0.03
C GLY A 63 5.01 -6.02 -0.86
N PRO A 64 5.75 -6.75 -1.71
CA PRO A 64 7.20 -6.67 -1.86
C PRO A 64 7.69 -5.53 -2.79
N GLY A 65 6.79 -4.77 -3.42
CA GLY A 65 7.14 -3.66 -4.32
C GLY A 65 7.97 -4.11 -5.53
N VAL A 66 8.83 -3.22 -6.02
CA VAL A 66 9.77 -3.52 -7.12
C VAL A 66 10.83 -4.55 -6.73
N GLN A 67 11.03 -4.81 -5.43
CA GLN A 67 12.02 -5.74 -4.91
C GLN A 67 11.69 -7.21 -5.25
N ALA A 68 10.47 -7.51 -5.69
CA ALA A 68 10.11 -8.83 -6.20
C ALA A 68 10.46 -9.04 -7.68
N GLU A 69 10.81 -7.98 -8.44
CA GLU A 69 11.18 -8.12 -9.84
C GLU A 69 12.66 -8.57 -9.96
N PRO A 70 12.93 -9.79 -10.47
CA PRO A 70 14.29 -10.32 -10.55
C PRO A 70 15.13 -9.64 -11.64
N ASP A 71 14.49 -9.06 -12.67
CA ASP A 71 15.19 -8.30 -13.69
C ASP A 71 15.39 -6.84 -13.22
N ALA A 72 16.63 -6.47 -12.93
CA ALA A 72 16.97 -5.15 -12.43
C ALA A 72 16.61 -4.01 -13.42
N GLY A 73 16.67 -4.27 -14.73
CA GLY A 73 16.28 -3.27 -15.73
C GLY A 73 14.78 -3.00 -15.66
N ARG A 74 13.98 -4.07 -15.60
CA ARG A 74 12.53 -3.96 -15.45
C ARG A 74 12.12 -3.36 -14.11
N ALA A 75 12.84 -3.66 -13.03
CA ALA A 75 12.56 -3.11 -11.70
C ALA A 75 12.72 -1.58 -11.63
N VAL A 76 13.63 -1.00 -12.42
CA VAL A 76 13.83 0.45 -12.52
C VAL A 76 12.67 1.14 -13.26
N ASP A 77 12.01 0.42 -14.18
CA ASP A 77 10.96 0.96 -15.04
C ASP A 77 9.52 0.77 -14.48
N LEU A 78 9.37 0.11 -13.32
CA LEU A 78 8.09 -0.16 -12.64
C LEU A 78 7.65 0.97 -11.71
#